data_AF-A0A924WEC4-F1
#
_entry.id   AF-A0A924WEC4-F1
#
_cell.length_a   1.000
_cell.length_b   1.000
_cell.length_c   1.000
_cell.angle_alpha   90.00
_cell.angle_beta   90.00
_cell.angle_gamma   90.00
#
_symmetry.space_group_name_H-M   'P 1'
#
loop_
_entity.id
_entity.type
_entity.pdbx_description
1 polymer ?
#
loop_
_entity_poly.entity_id
_entity_poly.type
_entity_poly.pdbx_seq_one_letter_code
_entity_poly.pdbx_strand_id
1 'polypeptide(L)'
;GNTSITSIKGQVGFTTFSDARIKTNIQENVPGLPFIQKLRPVTYHYDIHRQNALMGIVDTAMWEGKYDIEKMTFSGFLAQEVEQAAQSLGYEFSGVDAPKNDQGLYGLRYAEFVVPMVKAMQEQQTQIERLQQENQALKAQMQQQNTDMLATLKALQAEMAQVKTSVSEVQLSVNR
;
A
#
# COMPACT_ATOMS: atom_id res chain seq x y z
N GLY A 1 25.26 -17.83 12.28
CA GLY A 1 24.94 -16.85 13.34
C GLY A 1 24.06 -17.53 14.38
N ASN A 2 24.00 -17.01 15.60
CA ASN A 2 23.13 -17.50 16.67
C ASN A 2 22.07 -16.44 17.05
N THR A 3 21.22 -16.74 18.04
CA THR A 3 20.12 -15.86 18.49
C THR A 3 20.57 -14.56 19.17
N SER A 4 21.84 -14.44 19.55
CA SER A 4 22.41 -13.22 20.15
C SER A 4 22.96 -12.23 19.12
N ILE A 5 23.01 -12.59 17.83
CA ILE A 5 23.52 -11.67 16.79
C ILE A 5 22.46 -10.62 16.45
N THR A 6 22.88 -9.36 16.36
CA THR A 6 22.01 -8.24 15.96
C THR A 6 22.35 -7.70 14.57
N SER A 7 23.46 -8.11 13.99
CA SER A 7 23.91 -7.65 12.68
C SER A 7 24.75 -8.71 11.97
N ILE A 8 24.49 -8.88 10.68
CA ILE A 8 25.35 -9.61 9.75
C ILE A 8 25.85 -8.58 8.73
N LYS A 9 27.17 -8.43 8.59
CA LYS A 9 27.78 -7.42 7.72
C LYS A 9 28.49 -8.10 6.55
N GLY A 10 28.27 -7.58 5.35
CA GLY A 10 28.99 -7.96 4.14
C GLY A 10 29.26 -6.71 3.30
N GLN A 11 30.44 -6.64 2.68
CA GLN A 11 30.82 -5.49 1.85
C GLN A 11 30.10 -5.50 0.48
N VAL A 12 29.75 -6.69 -0.01
CA VAL A 12 29.01 -6.88 -1.27
C VAL A 12 27.67 -7.57 -0.97
N GLY A 13 26.67 -7.27 -1.80
CA GLY A 13 25.32 -7.83 -1.67
C GLY A 13 25.25 -9.32 -2.00
N PHE A 14 24.28 -10.01 -1.38
CA PHE A 14 23.95 -11.39 -1.73
C PHE A 14 23.32 -11.45 -3.13
N THR A 15 23.91 -12.25 -4.03
CA THR A 15 23.41 -12.46 -5.40
C THR A 15 22.80 -13.86 -5.52
N THR A 16 21.63 -13.96 -6.15
CA THR A 16 20.97 -15.23 -6.49
C THR A 16 20.82 -15.37 -8.01
N PHE A 17 20.80 -16.59 -8.54
CA PHE A 17 20.53 -16.82 -9.96
C PHE A 17 19.06 -16.52 -10.27
N SER A 18 18.81 -15.72 -11.31
CA SER A 18 17.44 -15.26 -11.67
C SER A 18 17.18 -15.24 -13.18
N ASP A 19 18.03 -15.92 -13.95
CA ASP A 19 17.96 -16.00 -15.42
C ASP A 19 16.64 -16.64 -15.90
N ALA A 20 16.07 -16.17 -17.01
CA ALA A 20 14.83 -16.71 -17.55
C ALA A 20 14.95 -18.18 -17.97
N ARG A 21 16.13 -18.64 -18.39
CA ARG A 21 16.38 -20.02 -18.84
C ARG A 21 16.28 -21.07 -17.74
N ILE A 22 16.33 -20.65 -16.48
CA ILE A 22 16.21 -21.52 -15.31
C ILE A 22 14.85 -21.38 -14.62
N LYS A 23 13.87 -20.72 -15.27
CA LYS A 23 12.51 -20.53 -14.77
C LYS A 23 11.51 -21.16 -15.73
N THR A 24 10.50 -21.83 -15.19
CA THR A 24 9.40 -22.44 -15.95
C THR A 24 8.07 -22.01 -15.36
N ASN A 25 6.96 -22.19 -16.08
CA ASN A 25 5.61 -21.84 -15.62
C ASN A 25 5.47 -20.38 -15.14
N ILE A 26 6.05 -19.43 -15.89
CA ILE A 26 6.03 -18.00 -15.55
C ILE A 26 4.61 -17.45 -15.71
N GLN A 27 4.05 -16.88 -14.65
CA GLN A 27 2.72 -16.27 -14.60
C GLN A 27 2.76 -14.89 -13.94
N GLU A 28 1.85 -13.99 -14.32
CA GLU A 28 1.73 -12.63 -13.78
C GLU A 28 0.66 -12.54 -12.67
N ASN A 29 0.71 -13.45 -11.70
CA ASN A 29 -0.32 -13.65 -10.69
C ASN A 29 0.10 -13.24 -9.26
N VAL A 30 1.19 -12.47 -9.11
CA VAL A 30 1.59 -11.95 -7.79
C VAL A 30 0.51 -10.99 -7.29
N PRO A 31 -0.05 -11.18 -6.07
CA PRO A 31 -0.99 -10.23 -5.50
C PRO A 31 -0.26 -8.99 -4.99
N GLY A 32 -0.62 -7.82 -5.51
CA GLY A 32 -0.10 -6.53 -5.06
C GLY A 32 -0.85 -6.00 -3.84
N LEU A 33 -1.64 -4.95 -4.03
CA LEU A 33 -2.41 -4.29 -2.99
C LEU A 33 -3.28 -5.24 -2.15
N PRO A 34 -3.98 -6.24 -2.73
CA PRO A 34 -4.82 -7.15 -1.94
C PRO A 34 -4.04 -7.90 -0.86
N PHE A 35 -2.77 -8.23 -1.11
CA PHE A 35 -1.90 -8.89 -0.14
C PHE A 35 -1.33 -7.90 0.86
N ILE A 36 -0.72 -6.80 0.38
CA ILE A 36 -0.05 -5.82 1.26
C ILE A 36 -1.03 -5.18 2.25
N GLN A 37 -2.28 -4.92 1.84
CA GLN A 37 -3.29 -4.33 2.73
C GLN A 37 -3.76 -5.25 3.86
N LYS A 38 -3.54 -6.58 3.75
CA LYS A 38 -3.88 -7.54 4.80
C LYS A 38 -2.76 -7.70 5.83
N LEU A 39 -1.56 -7.20 5.55
CA LEU A 39 -0.43 -7.31 6.46
C LEU A 39 -0.57 -6.32 7.61
N ARG A 40 -0.39 -6.81 8.84
CA ARG A 40 -0.45 -6.00 10.05
C ARG A 40 0.97 -5.74 10.57
N PRO A 41 1.52 -4.53 10.41
CA PRO A 41 2.80 -4.17 11.01
C PRO A 41 2.68 -4.19 12.53
N VAL A 42 3.68 -4.76 13.20
CA VAL A 42 3.78 -4.80 14.66
C VAL A 42 5.15 -4.37 15.13
N THR A 43 5.23 -3.98 16.40
CA THR A 43 6.50 -3.89 17.13
C THR A 43 6.58 -4.99 18.19
N TYR A 44 7.77 -5.49 18.45
CA TYR A 44 7.98 -6.59 19.39
C TYR A 44 9.40 -6.59 19.96
N HIS A 45 9.60 -7.37 21.02
CA HIS A 45 10.90 -7.73 21.57
C HIS A 45 11.07 -9.24 21.38
N TYR A 46 12.30 -9.71 21.18
CA TYR A 46 12.56 -11.14 21.19
C TYR A 46 12.52 -11.68 22.62
N ASP A 47 12.08 -12.93 22.75
CA ASP A 47 12.21 -13.74 23.95
C ASP A 47 13.03 -14.98 23.58
N ILE A 48 14.35 -14.87 23.75
CA ILE A 48 15.32 -15.90 23.38
C ILE A 48 15.19 -17.10 24.32
N HIS A 49 14.82 -16.88 25.58
CA HIS A 49 14.56 -17.95 26.53
C HIS A 49 13.40 -18.82 26.07
N ARG A 50 12.26 -18.21 25.70
CA ARG A 50 11.10 -18.91 25.16
C ARG A 50 11.42 -19.58 23.82
N GLN A 51 12.14 -18.90 22.94
CA GLN A 51 12.59 -19.46 21.67
C GLN A 51 13.45 -20.73 21.87
N ASN A 52 14.44 -20.69 22.75
CA ASN A 52 15.30 -21.84 23.05
C ASN A 52 14.48 -23.00 23.65
N ALA A 53 13.54 -22.70 24.57
CA ALA A 53 12.67 -23.71 25.16
C ALA A 53 11.80 -24.42 24.11
N LEU A 54 11.25 -23.67 23.14
CA LEU A 54 10.46 -24.24 22.05
C LEU A 54 11.30 -25.10 21.10
N MET A 55 12.57 -24.73 20.88
CA MET A 55 13.49 -25.48 20.02
C MET A 55 14.23 -26.61 20.76
N GLY A 56 13.95 -26.84 22.05
CA GLY A 56 14.66 -27.84 22.85
C GLY A 56 16.15 -27.55 23.07
N ILE A 57 16.57 -26.29 22.94
CA ILE A 57 17.97 -25.87 23.11
C ILE A 57 18.24 -25.64 24.59
N VAL A 58 19.14 -26.44 25.15
CA VAL A 58 19.67 -26.25 26.50
C VAL A 58 20.83 -25.27 26.44
N ASP A 59 20.59 -24.06 26.92
CA ASP A 59 21.53 -22.96 26.77
C ASP A 59 22.33 -22.73 28.07
N THR A 60 23.50 -23.39 28.17
CA THR A 60 24.31 -23.43 29.40
C THR A 60 25.40 -22.37 29.47
N ALA A 61 25.81 -21.80 28.34
CA ALA A 61 26.92 -20.86 28.29
C ALA A 61 26.45 -19.45 28.71
N MET A 62 27.24 -18.75 29.51
CA MET A 62 26.91 -17.40 30.00
C MET A 62 27.99 -16.41 29.61
N TRP A 63 27.60 -15.29 29.02
CA TRP A 63 28.49 -14.17 28.69
C TRP A 63 27.72 -12.85 28.76
N GLU A 64 28.44 -11.75 28.96
CA GLU A 64 27.86 -10.40 29.01
C GLU A 64 27.19 -10.04 27.67
N GLY A 65 25.98 -9.47 27.74
CA GLY A 65 25.23 -9.01 26.57
C GLY A 65 24.54 -10.11 25.74
N LYS A 66 24.61 -11.38 26.17
CA LYS A 66 23.99 -12.53 25.48
C LYS A 66 22.51 -12.33 25.08
N TYR A 67 21.74 -11.67 25.95
CA TYR A 67 20.31 -11.42 25.77
C TYR A 67 19.99 -9.93 25.54
N ASP A 68 20.97 -9.12 25.13
CA ASP A 68 20.72 -7.69 24.86
C ASP A 68 19.72 -7.48 23.71
N ILE A 69 19.60 -8.45 22.80
CA ILE A 69 18.58 -8.46 21.75
C ILE A 69 17.15 -8.42 22.32
N GLU A 70 16.90 -8.98 23.51
CA GLU A 70 15.59 -8.94 24.17
C GLU A 70 15.22 -7.53 24.65
N LYS A 71 16.21 -6.63 24.80
CA LYS A 71 16.01 -5.22 25.20
C LYS A 71 15.77 -4.31 24.01
N MET A 72 15.94 -4.81 22.79
CA MET A 72 15.77 -4.04 21.56
C MET A 72 14.34 -4.16 21.03
N THR A 73 13.74 -3.03 20.66
CA THR A 73 12.46 -3.02 19.95
C THR A 73 12.68 -3.24 18.46
N PHE A 74 11.98 -4.21 17.89
CA PHE A 74 11.94 -4.50 16.46
C PHE A 74 10.58 -4.15 15.88
N SER A 75 10.55 -3.88 14.58
CA SER A 75 9.32 -3.71 13.80
C SER A 75 9.28 -4.78 12.72
N GLY A 76 8.10 -5.36 12.47
CA GLY A 76 7.95 -6.44 11.51
C GLY A 76 6.54 -6.98 11.42
N PHE A 77 6.43 -8.25 11.05
CA PHE A 77 5.16 -8.97 10.91
C PHE A 77 5.20 -10.28 11.71
N LEU A 78 4.03 -10.76 12.14
CA LEU A 78 3.88 -12.11 12.66
C LEU A 78 3.73 -13.09 11.49
N ALA A 79 4.63 -14.06 11.40
CA ALA A 79 4.72 -14.95 10.25
C ALA A 79 3.43 -15.75 9.98
N GLN A 80 2.73 -16.17 11.03
CA GLN A 80 1.45 -16.87 10.92
C GLN A 80 0.35 -15.97 10.35
N GLU A 81 0.34 -14.68 10.69
CA GLU A 81 -0.61 -13.72 10.12
C GLU A 81 -0.31 -13.47 8.64
N VAL A 82 0.97 -13.41 8.26
CA VAL A 82 1.40 -13.32 6.86
C VAL A 82 0.95 -14.55 6.07
N GLU A 83 1.14 -15.75 6.62
CA GLU A 83 0.69 -17.00 6.01
C GLU A 83 -0.81 -17.02 5.79
N GLN A 84 -1.59 -16.69 6.83
CA GLN A 84 -3.05 -16.61 6.74
C GLN A 84 -3.50 -15.59 5.69
N ALA A 85 -2.85 -14.42 5.62
CA ALA A 85 -3.14 -13.41 4.61
C ALA A 85 -2.90 -13.94 3.19
N ALA A 86 -1.77 -14.61 2.96
CA ALA A 86 -1.42 -15.21 1.67
C ALA A 86 -2.41 -16.33 1.28
N GLN A 87 -2.71 -17.24 2.21
CA GLN A 87 -3.67 -18.33 2.00
C GLN A 87 -5.08 -17.80 1.68
N SER A 88 -5.51 -16.71 2.32
CA SER A 88 -6.82 -16.09 2.04
C SER A 88 -6.98 -15.57 0.61
N LEU A 89 -5.86 -15.40 -0.11
CA LEU A 89 -5.81 -14.97 -1.51
C LEU A 89 -5.47 -16.12 -2.47
N GLY A 90 -5.33 -17.36 -1.96
CA GLY A 90 -4.83 -18.48 -2.76
C GLY A 90 -3.37 -18.27 -3.21
N TYR A 91 -2.60 -17.48 -2.49
CA TYR A 91 -1.22 -17.14 -2.84
C TYR A 91 -0.23 -17.97 -2.00
N GLU A 92 0.59 -18.76 -2.68
CA GLU A 92 1.71 -19.47 -2.04
C GLU A 92 2.92 -18.55 -1.92
N PHE A 93 2.99 -17.79 -0.82
CA PHE A 93 4.04 -16.81 -0.63
C PHE A 93 5.36 -17.44 -0.16
N SER A 94 6.40 -17.41 -1.01
CA SER A 94 7.77 -17.88 -0.72
C SER A 94 8.44 -17.21 0.49
N GLY A 95 7.93 -16.03 0.89
CA GLY A 95 8.42 -15.28 2.04
C GLY A 95 8.13 -15.92 3.38
N VAL A 96 7.14 -16.81 3.48
CA VAL A 96 6.85 -17.55 4.72
C VAL A 96 7.70 -18.81 4.77
N ASP A 97 8.41 -19.00 5.88
CA ASP A 97 9.10 -20.24 6.20
C ASP A 97 8.34 -20.95 7.31
N ALA A 98 7.30 -21.69 6.92
CA ALA A 98 6.48 -22.45 7.86
C ALA A 98 7.23 -23.73 8.29
N PRO A 99 7.18 -24.10 9.58
CA PRO A 99 7.81 -25.32 10.06
C PRO A 99 7.10 -26.55 9.51
N LYS A 100 7.86 -27.62 9.22
CA LYS A 100 7.30 -28.89 8.70
C LYS A 100 6.69 -29.79 9.79
N ASN A 101 6.82 -29.39 11.06
CA ASN A 101 6.32 -30.09 12.23
C ASN A 101 6.00 -29.09 13.35
N ASP A 102 5.32 -29.57 14.40
CA ASP A 102 4.85 -28.74 15.52
C ASP A 102 5.98 -28.21 16.43
N GLN A 103 7.24 -28.54 16.16
CA GLN A 103 8.39 -28.12 16.96
C GLN A 103 9.20 -26.99 16.32
N GLY A 104 8.99 -26.70 15.02
CA GLY A 104 9.70 -25.64 14.35
C GLY A 104 9.08 -24.26 14.62
N LEU A 105 9.91 -23.23 14.52
CA LEU A 105 9.45 -21.85 14.55
C LEU A 105 9.21 -21.34 13.13
N TYR A 106 8.21 -20.48 12.98
CA TYR A 106 7.99 -19.77 11.74
C TYR A 106 9.10 -18.75 11.49
N GLY A 107 9.49 -18.60 10.23
CA GLY A 107 10.39 -17.56 9.74
C GLY A 107 9.76 -16.68 8.67
N LEU A 108 10.35 -15.50 8.45
CA LEU A 108 10.01 -14.62 7.33
C LEU A 108 11.26 -14.24 6.54
N ARG A 109 11.15 -14.30 5.21
CA ARG A 109 12.16 -13.80 4.26
C ARG A 109 11.72 -12.43 3.78
N TYR A 110 12.14 -11.37 4.49
CA TYR A 110 11.70 -10.00 4.20
C TYR A 110 11.99 -9.52 2.77
N ALA A 111 13.04 -10.02 2.12
CA ALA A 111 13.35 -9.68 0.73
C ALA A 111 12.25 -10.13 -0.26
N GLU A 112 11.53 -11.21 0.05
CA GLU A 112 10.46 -11.74 -0.82
C GLU A 112 9.24 -10.80 -0.87
N PHE A 113 9.07 -9.92 0.11
CA PHE A 113 7.98 -8.92 0.11
C PHE A 113 8.19 -7.83 -0.95
N VAL A 114 9.42 -7.65 -1.46
CA VAL A 114 9.71 -6.62 -2.47
C VAL A 114 8.87 -6.81 -3.73
N VAL A 115 8.68 -8.05 -4.17
CA VAL A 115 7.93 -8.34 -5.41
C VAL A 115 6.44 -7.96 -5.29
N PRO A 116 5.66 -8.40 -4.27
CA PRO A 116 4.29 -7.93 -4.09
C PRO A 116 4.19 -6.43 -3.78
N MET A 117 5.20 -5.82 -3.12
CA MET A 117 5.24 -4.36 -2.96
C MET A 117 5.37 -3.63 -4.30
N VAL A 118 6.25 -4.09 -5.20
CA VAL A 118 6.38 -3.54 -6.56
C VAL A 118 5.06 -3.66 -7.31
N LYS A 119 4.40 -4.83 -7.24
CA LYS A 119 3.09 -5.02 -7.86
C LYS A 119 2.03 -4.07 -7.28
N ALA A 120 2.01 -3.90 -5.96
CA ALA A 120 1.11 -2.95 -5.30
C ALA A 120 1.36 -1.51 -5.76
N MET A 121 2.62 -1.10 -5.89
CA MET A 121 2.99 0.23 -6.39
C MET A 121 2.54 0.44 -7.85
N GLN A 122 2.68 -0.57 -8.72
CA GLN A 122 2.18 -0.52 -10.09
C GLN A 122 0.65 -0.35 -10.13
N GLU A 123 -0.07 -1.13 -9.32
CA GLU A 123 -1.53 -1.03 -9.18
C GLU A 123 -1.98 0.34 -8.63
N GLN A 124 -1.21 0.91 -7.68
CA GLN A 124 -1.43 2.26 -7.18
C GLN A 124 -1.19 3.32 -8.26
N GLN A 125 -0.14 3.17 -9.07
CA GLN A 125 0.18 4.12 -10.15
C GLN A 125 -0.95 4.18 -11.18
N THR A 126 -1.50 3.03 -11.58
CA THR A 126 -2.68 2.98 -12.47
C THR A 126 -3.91 3.68 -11.85
N GLN A 127 -4.14 3.53 -10.55
CA GLN A 127 -5.24 4.22 -9.86
C GLN A 127 -5.02 5.74 -9.81
N ILE A 128 -3.79 6.19 -9.56
CA ILE A 128 -3.42 7.61 -9.53
C ILE A 128 -3.68 8.25 -10.91
N GLU A 129 -3.22 7.61 -11.99
CA GLU A 129 -3.42 8.11 -13.35
C GLU A 129 -4.91 8.24 -13.71
N ARG A 130 -5.71 7.23 -13.35
CA ARG A 130 -7.17 7.27 -13.52
C ARG A 130 -7.79 8.43 -12.76
N LEU A 131 -7.47 8.58 -11.47
CA LEU A 131 -7.99 9.66 -10.63
C LEU A 131 -7.57 11.04 -11.16
N GLN A 132 -6.38 11.18 -11.73
CA GLN A 132 -5.93 12.43 -12.35
C GLN A 132 -6.76 12.77 -13.60
N GLN A 133 -7.03 11.79 -14.46
CA GLN A 133 -7.87 11.98 -15.65
C GLN A 133 -9.30 12.37 -15.27
N GLU A 134 -9.91 11.66 -14.31
CA GLU A 134 -11.25 11.99 -13.80
C GLU A 134 -11.29 13.40 -13.21
N ASN A 135 -10.29 13.78 -12.42
CA ASN A 135 -10.19 15.14 -11.89
C ASN A 135 -10.06 16.21 -12.98
N GLN A 136 -9.29 15.94 -14.05
CA GLN A 136 -9.18 16.86 -15.18
C GLN A 136 -10.51 17.01 -15.92
N ALA A 137 -11.21 15.90 -16.16
CA ALA A 137 -12.53 15.90 -16.80
C ALA A 137 -13.56 16.69 -15.97
N LEU A 138 -13.60 16.45 -14.66
CA LEU A 138 -14.50 17.18 -13.74
C LEU A 138 -14.19 18.68 -13.71
N LYS A 139 -12.91 19.06 -13.69
CA LYS A 139 -12.51 20.49 -13.76
C LYS A 139 -12.94 21.15 -15.07
N ALA A 140 -12.79 20.47 -16.20
CA ALA A 140 -13.23 20.97 -17.49
C ALA A 140 -14.75 21.13 -17.54
N GLN A 141 -15.50 20.14 -17.02
CA GLN A 141 -16.96 20.22 -16.93
C GLN A 141 -17.42 21.39 -16.05
N MET A 142 -16.79 21.61 -14.90
CA MET A 142 -17.08 22.76 -14.04
C MET A 142 -16.81 24.10 -14.74
N GLN A 143 -15.71 24.21 -15.48
CA GLN A 143 -15.38 25.43 -16.24
C GLN A 143 -16.41 25.71 -17.34
N GLN A 144 -16.86 24.66 -18.04
CA GLN A 144 -17.91 24.78 -19.05
C GLN A 144 -19.22 25.24 -18.42
N GLN A 145 -19.65 24.58 -17.33
CA GLN A 145 -20.87 24.97 -16.60
C GLN A 145 -20.83 26.42 -16.12
N ASN A 146 -19.69 26.88 -15.60
CA ASN A 146 -19.52 28.28 -15.20
C ASN A 146 -19.64 29.23 -16.40
N THR A 147 -19.11 28.85 -17.57
CA THR A 147 -19.19 29.65 -18.80
C THR A 147 -20.62 29.74 -19.30
N ASP A 148 -21.34 28.61 -19.33
CA ASP A 148 -22.74 28.53 -19.73
C ASP A 148 -23.65 29.32 -18.78
N MET A 149 -23.38 29.24 -17.47
CA MET A 149 -24.06 30.03 -16.45
C MET A 149 -23.84 31.53 -16.67
N LEU A 150 -22.60 31.96 -16.93
CA LEU A 150 -22.28 33.36 -17.22
C LEU A 150 -22.95 33.86 -18.50
N ALA A 151 -23.01 33.03 -19.55
CA ALA A 151 -23.71 33.35 -20.78
C ALA A 151 -25.22 33.53 -20.54
N THR A 152 -25.83 32.61 -19.79
CA THR A 152 -27.25 32.67 -19.40
C THR A 152 -27.54 33.92 -18.57
N LEU A 153 -26.69 34.25 -17.60
CA LEU A 153 -26.82 35.46 -16.79
C LEU A 153 -26.76 36.74 -17.64
N LYS A 154 -25.86 36.81 -18.62
CA LYS A 154 -25.77 37.95 -19.54
C LYS A 154 -27.02 38.07 -20.42
N ALA A 155 -27.53 36.95 -20.93
CA ALA A 155 -28.76 36.94 -21.73
C ALA A 155 -29.96 37.45 -20.90
N LEU A 156 -30.13 36.95 -19.68
CA LEU A 156 -31.16 37.41 -18.75
C LEU A 156 -31.03 38.90 -18.43
N GLN A 157 -29.81 39.40 -18.20
CA GLN A 157 -29.56 40.83 -17.98
C GLN A 157 -29.98 41.69 -19.18
N ALA A 158 -29.72 41.22 -20.40
CA ALA A 158 -30.13 41.91 -21.63
C ALA A 158 -31.65 41.92 -21.80
N GLU A 159 -32.32 40.79 -21.55
CA GLU A 159 -33.78 40.71 -21.55
C GLU A 159 -34.41 41.62 -20.49
N MET A 160 -33.89 41.61 -19.26
CA MET A 160 -34.35 42.52 -18.20
C MET A 160 -34.19 43.99 -18.59
N ALA A 161 -33.11 44.35 -19.29
CA ALA A 161 -32.90 45.71 -19.78
C ALA A 161 -33.96 46.11 -20.83
N GLN A 162 -34.27 45.21 -21.77
CA GLN A 162 -35.32 45.43 -22.77
C GLN A 162 -36.70 45.59 -22.11
N VAL A 163 -37.05 44.69 -21.19
CA VAL A 163 -38.32 44.76 -20.44
C VAL A 163 -38.43 46.08 -19.69
N LYS A 164 -37.35 46.54 -19.04
CA LYS A 164 -37.35 47.82 -18.32
C LYS A 164 -37.62 49.01 -19.26
N THR A 165 -37.02 49.01 -20.45
CA THR A 165 -37.27 50.03 -21.49
C THR A 165 -38.74 50.02 -21.92
N SER A 166 -39.29 48.85 -22.28
CA SER A 166 -40.69 48.72 -22.70
C SER A 166 -41.67 49.14 -21.60
N VAL A 167 -41.41 48.81 -20.33
CA VAL A 167 -42.23 49.26 -19.20
C VAL A 167 -42.22 50.79 -19.08
N SER A 168 -41.06 51.41 -19.30
CA SER A 168 -40.91 52.88 -19.23
C SER A 168 -41.67 53.57 -20.37
N GLU A 169 -41.63 53.02 -21.59
CA GLU A 169 -42.38 53.51 -22.74
C GLU A 169 -43.89 53.43 -22.53
N VAL A 170 -44.39 52.32 -21.97
CA VAL A 170 -45.81 52.14 -21.63
C VAL A 170 -46.25 53.12 -20.54
N GLN A 171 -45.45 53.35 -19.51
CA GLN A 171 -45.79 54.34 -18.47
C GLN A 171 -45.87 55.78 -19.03
N LEU A 172 -45.04 56.12 -20.02
CA LEU A 172 -45.09 57.42 -20.69
C LEU A 172 -46.32 57.59 -21.58
N SER A 173 -46.82 56.51 -22.20
CA SER A 173 -48.01 56.57 -23.06
C SER A 173 -49.32 56.61 -22.28
N VAL A 174 -49.37 56.00 -21.10
CA VAL A 174 -50.56 56.01 -20.22
C VAL A 174 -50.76 57.36 -19.50
N ASN A 175 -49.70 58.16 -19.33
CA ASN A 175 -49.75 59.47 -18.65
C ASN A 175 -49.97 60.67 -19.60
N ARG A 176 -50.22 60.43 -20.91
CA ARG A 176 -50.64 61.45 -21.88
C ARG A 176 -52.14 61.38 -22.11
#